data_AF-A0A438HV45-F1
#
_entry.id   AF-A0A438HV45-F1
#
_cell.length_a   1.000
_cell.length_b   1.000
_cell.length_c   1.000
_cell.angle_alpha   90.00
_cell.angle_beta   90.00
_cell.angle_gamma   90.00
#
_symmetry.space_group_name_H-M   'P 1'
#
loop_
_entity.id
_entity.type
_entity.pdbx_description
1 polymer ?
#
loop_
_entity_poly.entity_id
_entity_poly.type
_entity_poly.pdbx_seq_one_letter_code
_entity_poly.pdbx_strand_id
1 'polypeptide(L)' 'MPKTPQSKGLMYVETLVNGKATKALVNTSATHNFVSEDEARRLELQASKEGGWLKQSIQSPSHHME' A
#
# COMPACT_ATOMS: atom_id res chain seq x y z
N MET A 1 -17.13 7.15 -14.16
CA MET A 1 -16.02 7.11 -13.19
C MET A 1 -15.99 5.73 -12.56
N PRO A 2 -14.88 4.98 -12.57
CA PRO A 2 -14.85 3.68 -11.91
C PRO A 2 -14.91 3.92 -10.40
N LYS A 3 -15.99 3.50 -9.75
CA LYS A 3 -16.10 3.47 -8.30
C LYS A 3 -15.43 2.18 -7.85
N THR A 4 -14.21 2.27 -7.33
CA THR A 4 -13.61 1.14 -6.62
C THR A 4 -14.45 0.82 -5.39
N PRO A 5 -14.67 -0.47 -5.07
CA PRO A 5 -15.37 -0.84 -3.85
C PRO A 5 -14.54 -0.34 -2.67
N GLN A 6 -15.04 0.65 -1.92
CA GLN A 6 -14.49 0.96 -0.61
C GLN A 6 -14.83 -0.23 0.29
N SER A 7 -13.87 -1.15 0.46
CA SER A 7 -13.94 -2.12 1.55
C SER A 7 -14.07 -1.33 2.84
N LYS A 8 -15.21 -1.46 3.51
CA LYS A 8 -15.55 -0.80 4.77
C LYS A 8 -14.39 -1.01 5.75
N GLY A 9 -13.64 0.05 6.07
CA GLY A 9 -12.53 0.00 7.02
C GLY A 9 -11.12 0.27 6.45
N LEU A 10 -10.92 0.33 5.12
CA LEU A 10 -9.62 0.74 4.57
C LEU A 10 -9.53 2.27 4.45
N MET A 11 -8.58 2.86 5.17
CA MET A 11 -8.27 4.28 5.08
C MET A 11 -7.14 4.53 4.09
N TYR A 12 -7.24 5.61 3.32
CA TYR A 12 -6.21 6.03 2.39
C TYR A 12 -5.88 7.50 2.61
N VAL A 13 -4.62 7.86 2.38
CA VAL A 13 -4.15 9.24 2.40
C VAL A 13 -3.54 9.61 1.06
N GLU A 14 -3.83 10.82 0.60
CA GLU A 14 -3.11 11.43 -0.52
C GLU A 14 -1.83 12.06 0.01
N THR A 15 -0.71 11.76 -0.64
CA THR A 15 0.60 12.24 -0.24
C THR A 15 1.48 12.51 -1.45
N LEU A 16 2.55 13.27 -1.24
CA LEU A 16 3.57 13.53 -2.24
C LEU A 16 4.81 12.69 -1.90
N VAL A 17 5.20 11.83 -2.82
CA VAL A 17 6.48 11.10 -2.76
C VAL A 17 7.30 11.53 -3.97
N ASN A 18 8.51 12.03 -3.72
CA ASN A 18 9.38 12.59 -4.76
C ASN A 18 8.66 13.64 -5.64
N GLY A 19 7.83 14.50 -5.02
CA GLY A 19 7.04 15.53 -5.72
C GLY A 19 5.84 15.02 -6.52
N LYS A 20 5.58 13.71 -6.54
CA LYS A 20 4.46 13.10 -7.29
C LYS A 20 3.35 12.69 -6.34
N ALA A 21 2.11 13.02 -6.69
CA ALA A 21 0.93 12.60 -5.94
C ALA A 21 0.77 11.07 -5.98
N THR A 22 0.45 10.47 -4.84
CA THR A 22 0.10 9.07 -4.68
C THR A 22 -0.93 8.88 -3.57
N LYS A 23 -1.62 7.73 -3.60
CA LYS A 23 -2.62 7.33 -2.61
C LYS A 23 -2.10 6.13 -1.84
N ALA A 24 -1.72 6.34 -0.58
CA ALA A 24 -1.18 5.30 0.29
C ALA A 24 -2.28 4.71 1.20
N LEU A 25 -2.24 3.40 1.43
CA LEU A 25 -3.10 2.73 2.40
C LEU A 25 -2.58 2.99 3.83
N VAL A 26 -3.46 3.39 4.74
CA VAL A 26 -3.13 3.50 6.16
C VAL A 26 -3.21 2.10 6.78
N ASN A 27 -2.05 1.47 6.96
CA ASN A 27 -1.94 0.14 7.56
C ASN A 27 -1.23 0.23 8.92
N THR A 28 -2.00 0.36 10.00
CA THR A 28 -1.45 0.52 11.36
C THR A 28 -0.77 -0.74 11.89
N SER A 29 -1.02 -1.92 11.31
CA SER A 29 -0.34 -3.16 11.70
C SER A 29 0.97 -3.41 10.96
N ALA A 30 1.33 -2.59 9.96
CA ALA A 30 2.59 -2.71 9.25
C ALA A 30 3.71 -1.94 9.96
N THR A 31 4.84 -2.61 10.16
CA THR A 31 6.06 -1.97 10.70
C THR A 31 6.86 -1.26 9.62
N HIS A 32 6.70 -1.65 8.35
CA HIS A 32 7.35 -1.07 7.19
C HIS A 32 6.31 -0.73 6.13
N ASN A 33 6.53 0.38 5.42
CA ASN A 33 5.70 0.75 4.29
C ASN A 33 6.06 -0.12 3.08
N PHE A 34 5.04 -0.51 2.33
CA PHE A 34 5.20 -1.28 1.09
C PHE A 34 4.78 -0.43 -0.10
N VAL A 35 5.53 -0.55 -1.19
CA VAL A 35 5.24 0.06 -2.48
C VAL A 35 5.31 -1.03 -3.53
N SER A 36 4.38 -1.05 -4.48
CA SER A 36 4.48 -1.97 -5.62
C SER A 36 5.61 -1.53 -6.54
N GLU A 37 6.20 -2.45 -7.30
CA GLU A 37 7.29 -2.13 -8.22
C GLU A 37 6.88 -1.10 -9.28
N ASP A 38 5.66 -1.21 -9.82
CA ASP A 38 5.12 -0.24 -10.78
C ASP A 38 4.99 1.16 -10.18
N GLU A 39 4.58 1.25 -8.91
CA GLU A 39 4.43 2.53 -8.21
C GLU A 39 5.79 3.11 -7.84
N ALA A 40 6.75 2.27 -7.43
CA ALA A 40 8.13 2.69 -7.21
C ALA A 40 8.74 3.28 -8.50
N ARG A 41 8.52 2.63 -9.66
CA ARG A 41 8.94 3.15 -10.96
C ARG A 41 8.28 4.49 -11.29
N ARG A 42 6.97 4.63 -11.06
CA ARG A 42 6.24 5.88 -11.30
C ARG A 42 6.76 7.02 -10.42
N LEU A 43 7.07 6.72 -9.16
CA LEU A 43 7.60 7.65 -8.17
C LEU A 43 9.11 7.92 -8.33
N GLU A 44 9.78 7.25 -9.26
CA GLU A 44 11.24 7.32 -9.48
C GLU A 44 12.04 6.92 -8.24
N LEU A 45 11.52 5.98 -7.46
CA LEU A 45 12.22 5.39 -6.32
C LEU A 45 13.28 4.39 -6.82
N GLN A 46 14.47 4.49 -6.24
CA GLN A 46 15.55 3.52 -6.46
C GLN A 46 15.41 2.39 -5.44
N ALA A 47 15.30 1.14 -5.91
CA ALA A 47 15.32 -0.04 -5.07
C ALA A 47 16.65 -0.77 -5.24
N SER A 48 17.31 -1.10 -4.13
CA SER A 48 18.42 -2.05 -4.11
C SER A 48 17.90 -3.43 -3.73
N LYS A 49 18.47 -4.48 -4.31
CA LYS A 49 18.14 -5.85 -3.93
C LYS A 49 18.82 -6.17 -2.61
N GLU A 50 18.05 -6.28 -1.55
CA GLU A 50 18.53 -6.81 -0.28
C GLU A 50 18.38 -8.34 -0.25
N GLY A 51 19.38 -9.04 0.29
CA GLY A 51 19.43 -10.50 0.33
C GLY A 51 18.47 -11.07 1.37
N GLY A 52 17.16 -11.07 1.11
CA GLY A 52 16.15 -11.62 2.01
C GLY A 52 14.85 -11.98 1.29
N TRP A 53 14.01 -12.79 1.93
CA TRP A 53 12.68 -13.13 1.42
C TRP A 53 11.62 -12.33 2.16
N LEU A 54 10.84 -11.52 1.43
CA LEU A 54 9.69 -10.82 1.99
C LEU A 54 8.47 -11.75 2.04
N LYS A 55 7.88 -11.94 3.23
CA LYS A 55 6.56 -12.54 3.39
C LYS A 55 5.52 -11.42 3.52
N GLN A 56 4.62 -11.31 2.56
CA GLN A 56 3.44 -10.44 2.67
C GLN A 56 2.28 -11.23 3.27
N SER A 57 1.79 -10.81 4.45
CA SER A 57 0.50 -11.26 4.96
C SER A 57 -0.59 -10.35 4.43
N ILE A 58 -1.43 -10.86 3.54
CA ILE A 58 -2.68 -10.20 3.19
C ILE A 58 -3.65 -10.56 4.31
N GLN A 59 -4.04 -9.61 5.16
CA GLN A 59 -5.16 -9.84 6.06
C GLN A 59 -6.42 -9.99 5.18
N SER A 60 -7.00 -11.18 5.19
CA SER A 60 -8.33 -11.40 4.64
C SER A 60 -9.32 -10.48 5.38
N PRO A 61 -10.25 -9.81 4.67
CA PRO A 61 -11.33 -9.09 5.33
C PRO A 61 -12.11 -10.13 6.13
N SER A 62 -11.87 -10.16 7.43
CA SER A 62 -12.62 -11.05 8.30
C SER A 62 -14.01 -10.44 8.40
N HIS A 63 -14.96 -11.01 7.67
CA HIS A 63 -16.38 -10.79 7.94
C HIS A 63 -16.65 -11.39 9.32
N HIS A 64 -16.64 -10.55 10.35
CA HIS A 64 -17.39 -10.83 11.56
C HIS A 64 -18.60 -9.91 11.54
N MET A 65 -19.69 -10.43 11.00
CA MET A 65 -21.02 -10.02 11.40
C MET A 65 -21.21 -10.59 12.81
N GLU A 66 -21.32 -9.74 13.82
CA GLU A 66 -22.34 -9.74 14.88
C GLU A 66 -22.37 -8.34 15.50
#